data_AF-A0A419FNV6-F1
#
_entry.id   AF-A0A419FNV6-F1
#
_cell.length_a   1.000
_cell.length_b   1.000
_cell.length_c   1.000
_cell.angle_alpha   90.00
_cell.angle_beta   90.00
_cell.angle_gamma   90.00
#
_symmetry.space_group_name_H-M   'P 1'
#
loop_
_entity.id
_entity.type
_entity.pdbx_description
1 polymer ?
#
loop_
_entity_poly.entity_id
_entity_poly.type
_entity_poly.pdbx_seq_one_letter_code
_entity_poly.pdbx_strand_id
1 'polypeptide(L)' 'MTTKIEVTKDSIIGEVLKEVPDAKKVIEKFFGSGCFTCPGINMETIAFGAAMHNMDPETIVSEIRKIMEN' A
#
# COMPACT_ATOMS: atom_id res chain seq x y z
N MET A 1 -14.17 -7.80 9.47
CA MET A 1 -13.64 -8.99 8.76
C MET A 1 -12.15 -9.01 9.07
N THR A 2 -11.63 -9.99 9.79
CA THR A 2 -10.20 -10.00 10.14
C THR A 2 -9.39 -10.47 8.94
N THR A 3 -8.90 -9.52 8.15
CA THR A 3 -7.98 -9.80 7.04
C THR A 3 -6.72 -10.43 7.62
N LYS A 4 -6.39 -11.63 7.14
CA LYS A 4 -5.40 -12.53 7.75
C LYS A 4 -3.97 -12.30 7.26
N ILE A 5 -3.71 -11.19 6.56
CA ILE A 5 -2.40 -10.87 5.98
C ILE A 5 -1.60 -9.98 6.92
N GLU A 6 -0.31 -10.22 7.01
CA GLU A 6 0.60 -9.27 7.64
C GLU A 6 1.14 -8.32 6.57
N VAL A 7 0.69 -7.05 6.59
CA VAL A 7 1.21 -6.03 5.69
C VAL A 7 2.56 -5.56 6.20
N THR A 8 3.60 -5.62 5.38
CA THR A 8 4.96 -5.13 5.66
C THR A 8 5.45 -4.26 4.50
N LYS A 9 6.59 -3.58 4.64
CA LYS A 9 7.14 -2.77 3.54
C LYS A 9 7.54 -3.59 2.31
N ASP A 10 7.82 -4.88 2.50
CA ASP A 10 8.20 -5.80 1.44
C ASP A 10 6.98 -6.43 0.75
N SER A 11 5.76 -6.18 1.27
CA SER A 11 4.52 -6.64 0.64
C SER A 11 4.31 -5.99 -0.71
N ILE A 12 3.81 -6.78 -1.67
CA ILE A 12 3.43 -6.30 -3.01
C ILE A 12 2.15 -5.50 -2.90
N ILE A 13 2.15 -4.28 -3.43
CA ILE A 13 1.02 -3.35 -3.34
C ILE A 13 -0.24 -3.96 -3.95
N GLY A 14 -0.11 -4.64 -5.11
CA GLY A 14 -1.24 -5.31 -5.77
C GLY A 14 -1.85 -6.44 -4.93
N GLU A 15 -1.07 -7.15 -4.12
CA GLU A 15 -1.58 -8.19 -3.22
C GLU A 15 -2.28 -7.57 -2.01
N VAL A 16 -1.67 -6.52 -1.42
CA VAL A 16 -2.27 -5.77 -0.33
C VAL A 16 -3.62 -5.18 -0.74
N LEU A 17 -3.75 -4.65 -1.96
CA LEU A 17 -5.01 -4.09 -2.45
C LEU A 17 -6.10 -5.15 -2.74
N LYS A 18 -5.72 -6.39 -3.04
CA LYS A 18 -6.69 -7.50 -3.20
C LYS A 18 -7.28 -7.92 -1.86
N GLU A 19 -6.44 -7.97 -0.84
CA GLU A 19 -6.81 -8.43 0.51
C GLU A 19 -7.42 -7.29 1.35
N VAL A 20 -6.93 -6.07 1.15
CA VAL A 20 -7.37 -4.84 1.84
C VAL A 20 -7.78 -3.80 0.78
N PRO A 21 -8.96 -3.92 0.16
CA PRO A 21 -9.41 -2.97 -0.86
C PRO A 21 -9.42 -1.50 -0.41
N ASP A 22 -9.67 -1.24 0.87
CA ASP A 22 -9.64 0.10 1.44
C ASP A 22 -8.22 0.72 1.54
N ALA A 23 -7.17 -0.09 1.46
CA ALA A 23 -5.79 0.39 1.38
C ALA A 23 -5.55 1.26 0.14
N LYS A 24 -6.42 1.17 -0.89
CA LYS A 24 -6.39 2.04 -2.07
C LYS A 24 -6.35 3.52 -1.70
N LYS A 25 -7.10 3.94 -0.68
CA LYS A 25 -7.16 5.34 -0.21
C LYS A 25 -5.81 5.79 0.40
N VAL A 26 -5.13 4.87 1.08
CA VAL A 26 -3.80 5.12 1.68
C VAL A 26 -2.75 5.25 0.59
N ILE A 27 -2.74 4.31 -0.35
CA ILE A 27 -1.83 4.33 -1.50
C ILE A 27 -2.02 5.61 -2.33
N GLU A 28 -3.27 5.99 -2.62
CA GLU A 28 -3.57 7.24 -3.34
C GLU A 28 -3.13 8.49 -2.59
N LYS A 29 -3.32 8.52 -1.26
CA LYS A 29 -2.88 9.63 -0.38
C LYS A 29 -1.36 9.85 -0.42
N PHE A 30 -0.58 8.77 -0.50
CA PHE A 30 0.89 8.86 -0.41
C PHE A 30 1.59 8.85 -1.78
N PHE A 31 1.07 8.15 -2.77
CA PHE A 31 1.67 8.04 -4.11
C PHE A 31 0.97 8.94 -5.16
N GLY A 32 -0.15 9.57 -4.77
CA GLY A 32 -0.93 10.47 -5.61
C GLY A 32 -1.99 9.76 -6.45
N SER A 33 -2.90 10.55 -7.03
CA SER A 33 -4.03 10.07 -7.84
C SER A 33 -3.61 9.36 -9.14
N GLY A 34 -2.41 9.65 -9.65
CA GLY A 34 -1.82 8.98 -10.81
C GLY A 34 -1.18 7.63 -10.50
N CYS A 35 -1.06 7.22 -9.23
CA CYS A 35 -0.36 6.01 -8.84
C CYS A 35 -0.86 4.74 -9.57
N PHE A 36 -2.17 4.64 -9.80
CA PHE A 36 -2.78 3.47 -10.44
C PHE A 36 -2.60 3.43 -11.96
N THR A 37 -2.03 4.48 -12.57
CA THR A 37 -1.68 4.48 -14.00
C THR A 37 -0.27 3.92 -14.25
N CYS A 38 0.54 3.76 -13.20
CA CYS A 38 1.83 3.11 -13.30
C CYS A 38 1.62 1.61 -13.58
N PRO A 39 2.17 1.06 -14.68
CA PRO A 39 2.04 -0.37 -14.98
C PRO A 39 2.67 -1.27 -13.89
N GLY A 40 3.63 -0.73 -13.13
CA GLY A 40 4.34 -1.44 -12.07
C GLY A 40 3.58 -1.54 -10.75
N ILE A 41 2.52 -0.76 -10.51
CA ILE A 41 1.93 -0.62 -9.17
C ILE A 41 1.44 -1.93 -8.56
N ASN A 42 1.00 -2.88 -9.39
CA ASN A 42 0.53 -4.18 -8.91
C ASN A 42 1.64 -5.20 -8.66
N MET A 43 2.88 -4.87 -9.03
CA MET A 43 4.06 -5.75 -8.98
C MET A 43 5.18 -5.18 -8.09
N GLU A 44 5.05 -3.94 -7.65
CA GLU A 44 6.03 -3.26 -6.80
C GLU A 44 5.73 -3.47 -5.31
N THR A 45 6.78 -3.43 -4.49
CA THR A 45 6.65 -3.43 -3.03
C THR A 45 6.26 -2.05 -2.52
N ILE A 46 5.67 -1.99 -1.32
CA ILE A 46 5.40 -0.71 -0.64
C ILE A 46 6.70 0.10 -0.45
N ALA A 47 7.80 -0.57 -0.11
CA ALA A 47 9.12 0.05 0.03
C ALA A 47 9.59 0.71 -1.26
N PHE A 48 9.43 0.05 -2.41
CA PHE A 48 9.83 0.59 -3.70
C PHE A 48 8.96 1.78 -4.10
N GLY A 49 7.63 1.66 -3.99
CA GLY A 49 6.72 2.77 -4.25
C GLY A 49 7.01 3.99 -3.36
N ALA A 50 7.30 3.74 -2.08
CA ALA A 50 7.69 4.80 -1.15
C ALA A 50 8.99 5.50 -1.57
N ALA A 51 10.02 4.73 -1.95
CA ALA A 51 11.29 5.29 -2.42
C ALA A 51 11.11 6.14 -3.71
N MET A 52 10.31 5.67 -4.67
CA MET A 52 10.02 6.40 -5.92
C MET A 52 9.31 7.72 -5.69
N HIS A 53 8.53 7.83 -4.62
CA HIS A 53 7.76 9.02 -4.26
C HIS A 53 8.36 9.80 -3.09
N ASN A 54 9.58 9.46 -2.66
CA ASN A 54 10.28 10.09 -1.53
C ASN A 54 9.45 10.10 -0.22
N MET A 55 8.78 8.99 0.04
CA MET A 55 7.94 8.72 1.20
C MET A 55 8.61 7.69 2.13
N ASP A 56 8.21 7.68 3.40
CA ASP A 56 8.59 6.63 4.35
C ASP A 56 7.64 5.43 4.24
N PRO A 57 8.13 4.23 3.88
CA PRO A 57 7.27 3.05 3.74
C PRO A 57 6.64 2.59 5.06
N GLU A 58 7.29 2.82 6.22
CA GLU A 58 6.75 2.40 7.51
C GLU A 58 5.47 3.19 7.85
N THR A 59 5.43 4.48 7.48
CA THR A 59 4.23 5.32 7.59
C THR A 59 3.05 4.75 6.79
N ILE A 60 3.31 4.25 5.58
CA ILE A 60 2.28 3.68 4.69
C ILE A 60 1.75 2.36 5.26
N VAL A 61 2.65 1.47 5.68
CA VAL A 61 2.31 0.18 6.31
C VAL A 61 1.46 0.41 7.55
N SER A 62 1.84 1.35 8.41
CA SER A 62 1.09 1.70 9.61
C SER A 62 -0.33 2.17 9.29
N GLU A 63 -0.51 3.05 8.30
CA GLU A 63 -1.84 3.52 7.92
C GLU A 63 -2.72 2.41 7.32
N ILE A 64 -2.14 1.47 6.57
CA ILE A 64 -2.87 0.29 6.07
C ILE A 64 -3.30 -0.62 7.22
N ARG A 65 -2.40 -0.87 8.19
CA ARG A 65 -2.73 -1.70 9.38
C ARG A 65 -3.85 -1.09 10.22
N LYS A 66 -3.87 0.24 10.41
CA LYS A 66 -4.97 0.93 11.10
C LYS A 66 -6.33 0.72 10.41
N ILE A 67 -6.36 0.58 9.09
CA ILE A 67 -7.59 0.28 8.35
C ILE A 67 -8.05 -1.16 8.61
N MET A 68 -7.12 -2.10 8.74
CA MET A 68 -7.44 -3.51 9.00
C MET A 68 -8.01 -3.76 10.41
N GLU A 69 -7.69 -2.88 11.36
CA GLU A 69 -8.14 -2.97 12.76
C GLU A 69 -9.53 -2.33 13.01
N ASN A 70 -10.04 -1.54 12.06
CA ASN A 70 -11.36 -0.89 12.12
C ASN A 70 -12.45 -1.71 11.40
#